data_AF-A0AAN8GNG8-F1
#
_entry.id   AF-A0AAN8GNG8-F1
#
_cell.length_a   1.000
_cell.length_b   1.000
_cell.length_c   1.000
_cell.angle_alpha   90.00
_cell.angle_beta   90.00
_cell.angle_gamma   90.00
#
_symmetry.space_group_name_H-M   'P 1'
#
loop_
_entity.id
_entity.type
_entity.pdbx_description
1 polymer ?
#
loop_
_entity_poly.entity_id
_entity_poly.type
_entity_poly.pdbx_seq_one_letter_code
_entity_poly.pdbx_strand_id
1 'polypeptide(L)'
;MGKHHRQQLRREDSQQSGAEVTKLKEMMTHRDNEISILVKMLKKEKKRAQDAVAQLANTVNGQRTASQDASGLSTMPLLREGSPDSISTGHRGRAIQHMKRGPQLSMGKQEAFEIFVRDHEDHLTIEDNKKLLKQRSAEARRIGEELNEARNRINELKKPLEVQRRQRAAHAVMQNHQEVEEEYDPVEENLCKHIEQEKKAYKSAIGRLKALRTEIEHLQLLLERDEGQAPERLPSVVEQGGFQRAGV
;
A
#
# COMPACT_ATOMS: atom_id res chain seq x y z
N MET A 1 48.75 22.85 16.28
CA MET A 1 47.62 22.16 15.62
C MET A 1 47.13 20.87 16.32
N GLY A 2 47.88 20.23 17.23
CA GLY A 2 47.52 18.90 17.76
C GLY A 2 46.33 18.78 18.73
N LYS A 3 45.85 19.87 19.34
CA LYS A 3 44.73 19.82 20.32
C LYS A 3 43.34 19.74 19.66
N HIS A 4 43.15 20.41 18.53
CA HIS A 4 41.88 20.37 17.78
C HIS A 4 41.67 19.02 17.10
N HIS A 5 42.70 18.44 16.49
CA HIS A 5 42.61 17.13 15.86
C HIS A 5 42.27 16.02 16.88
N ARG A 6 42.84 16.07 18.09
CA ARG A 6 42.51 15.11 19.17
C ARG A 6 41.07 15.27 19.71
N GLN A 7 40.50 16.47 19.67
CA GLN A 7 39.08 16.67 20.02
C GLN A 7 38.14 16.20 18.90
N GLN A 8 38.55 16.30 17.64
CA GLN A 8 37.79 15.83 16.48
C GLN A 8 37.63 14.30 16.51
N LEU A 9 38.73 13.56 16.64
CA LEU A 9 38.72 12.08 16.74
C LEU A 9 37.85 11.57 17.89
N ARG A 10 37.92 12.20 19.08
CA ARG A 10 37.06 11.80 20.21
C ARG A 10 35.57 12.02 19.97
N ARG A 11 35.20 13.05 19.19
CA ARG A 11 33.79 13.33 18.85
C ARG A 11 33.27 12.32 17.84
N GLU A 12 34.09 11.96 16.86
CA GLU A 12 33.76 10.95 15.85
C GLU A 12 33.58 9.56 16.50
N ASP A 13 34.49 9.14 17.38
CA ASP A 13 34.36 7.87 18.14
C ASP A 13 33.11 7.86 19.04
N SER A 14 32.77 8.99 19.68
CA SER A 14 31.58 9.11 20.53
C SER A 14 30.28 9.05 19.72
N GLN A 15 30.28 9.62 18.51
CA GLN A 15 29.13 9.56 17.60
C GLN A 15 28.94 8.15 17.02
N GLN A 16 30.03 7.47 16.66
CA GLN A 16 29.99 6.05 16.23
C GLN A 16 29.49 5.13 17.35
N SER A 17 29.96 5.34 18.58
CA SER A 17 29.48 4.58 19.74
C SER A 17 27.97 4.81 20.00
N GLY A 18 27.48 6.04 19.83
CA GLY A 18 26.04 6.33 19.96
C GLY A 18 25.17 5.65 18.88
N ALA A 19 25.65 5.63 17.63
CA ALA A 19 24.99 4.94 16.53
C ALA A 19 24.97 3.41 16.72
N GLU A 20 26.04 2.85 17.28
CA GLU A 20 26.11 1.42 17.59
C GLU A 20 25.19 1.04 18.75
N VAL A 21 25.13 1.87 19.80
CA VAL A 21 24.21 1.66 20.93
C VAL A 21 22.74 1.73 20.51
N THR A 22 22.38 2.65 19.60
CA THR A 22 21.01 2.74 19.08
C THR A 22 20.64 1.52 18.26
N LYS A 23 21.51 1.09 17.34
CA LYS A 23 21.33 -0.15 16.57
C LYS A 23 21.19 -1.39 17.46
N LEU A 24 22.02 -1.50 18.50
CA LEU A 24 21.93 -2.62 19.45
C LEU A 24 20.61 -2.60 20.23
N LYS A 25 20.11 -1.42 20.61
CA LYS A 25 18.79 -1.29 21.26
C LYS A 25 17.65 -1.71 20.34
N GLU A 26 17.69 -1.31 19.08
CA GLU A 26 16.70 -1.73 18.07
C GLU A 26 16.70 -3.25 17.90
N MET A 27 17.87 -3.87 17.77
CA MET A 27 18.00 -5.32 17.68
C MET A 27 17.50 -6.04 18.94
N MET A 28 17.77 -5.51 20.12
CA MET A 28 17.29 -6.08 21.38
C MET A 28 15.76 -6.01 21.46
N THR A 29 15.18 -4.87 21.11
CA THR A 29 13.73 -4.66 21.09
C THR A 29 13.04 -5.61 20.11
N HIS A 30 13.64 -5.79 18.92
CA HIS A 30 13.15 -6.76 17.93
C HIS A 30 13.14 -8.20 18.48
N ARG A 31 14.22 -8.61 19.16
CA ARG A 31 14.30 -9.94 19.80
C ARG A 31 13.29 -10.09 20.93
N ASP A 32 13.08 -9.06 21.75
CA ASP A 32 12.09 -9.10 22.83
C ASP A 32 10.66 -9.26 22.27
N ASN A 33 10.37 -8.61 21.14
CA ASN A 33 9.10 -8.76 20.44
C ASN A 33 8.93 -10.18 19.87
N GLU A 34 9.96 -10.74 19.22
CA GLU A 34 9.94 -12.12 18.72
C GLU A 34 9.73 -13.13 19.87
N ILE A 35 10.47 -12.97 20.98
CA ILE A 35 10.34 -13.80 22.17
C ILE A 35 8.92 -13.69 22.74
N SER A 36 8.34 -12.49 22.80
CA SER A 36 6.97 -12.27 23.27
C SER A 36 5.94 -13.04 22.43
N ILE A 37 6.07 -13.01 21.09
CA ILE A 37 5.21 -13.77 20.17
C ILE A 37 5.37 -15.27 20.41
N LEU A 38 6.61 -15.78 20.46
CA LEU A 38 6.89 -17.19 20.69
C LEU A 38 6.36 -17.67 22.05
N VAL A 39 6.51 -16.87 23.10
CA VAL A 39 5.97 -17.17 24.43
C VAL A 39 4.45 -17.22 24.42
N LYS A 40 3.78 -16.28 23.73
CA LYS A 40 2.31 -16.32 23.56
C LYS A 40 1.88 -17.59 22.82
N MET A 41 2.59 -17.99 21.76
CA MET A 41 2.33 -19.22 21.01
C MET A 41 2.50 -20.47 21.90
N LEU A 42 3.60 -20.57 22.64
CA LEU A 42 3.86 -21.69 23.54
C LEU A 42 2.81 -21.79 24.64
N LYS A 43 2.37 -20.66 25.21
CA LYS A 43 1.28 -20.63 26.19
C LYS A 43 -0.05 -21.11 25.59
N LYS A 44 -0.37 -20.70 24.36
CA LYS A 44 -1.59 -21.12 23.64
C LYS A 44 -1.56 -22.62 23.33
N GLU A 45 -0.43 -23.14 22.85
CA GLU A 45 -0.29 -24.56 22.54
C GLU A 45 -0.28 -25.42 23.81
N LYS A 46 0.38 -24.98 24.88
CA LYS A 46 0.30 -25.63 26.20
C LYS A 46 -1.15 -25.76 26.68
N LYS A 47 -1.94 -24.69 26.56
CA LYS A 47 -3.36 -24.71 26.92
C LYS A 47 -4.15 -25.69 26.05
N ARG A 48 -3.97 -25.64 24.73
CA ARG A 48 -4.63 -26.56 23.78
C ARG A 48 -4.32 -28.03 24.11
N ALA A 49 -3.07 -28.36 24.41
CA ALA A 49 -2.68 -29.71 24.80
C ALA A 49 -3.34 -30.15 26.12
N GLN A 50 -3.40 -29.26 27.11
CA GLN A 50 -4.11 -29.53 28.37
C GLN A 50 -5.61 -29.76 28.16
N ASP A 51 -6.26 -28.95 27.32
CA ASP A 51 -7.67 -29.09 26.99
C ASP A 51 -7.95 -30.42 26.27
N ALA A 52 -7.07 -30.85 25.36
CA ALA A 52 -7.18 -32.14 24.69
C ALA A 52 -7.00 -33.32 25.66
N VAL A 53 -6.04 -33.23 26.59
CA VAL A 53 -5.84 -34.24 27.65
C VAL A 53 -7.06 -34.32 28.57
N ALA A 54 -7.67 -33.19 28.94
CA ALA A 54 -8.87 -33.17 29.75
C ALA A 54 -10.07 -33.83 29.03
N GLN A 55 -10.21 -33.63 27.72
CA GLN A 55 -11.24 -34.31 26.92
C GLN A 55 -11.02 -35.82 26.86
N LEU A 56 -9.77 -36.27 26.69
CA LEU A 56 -9.40 -37.70 26.73
C LEU A 56 -9.65 -38.34 28.11
N ALA A 57 -9.38 -37.62 29.21
CA ALA A 57 -9.68 -38.12 30.55
C ALA A 57 -11.20 -38.31 30.77
N ASN A 58 -12.01 -37.42 30.20
CA ASN A 58 -13.47 -37.52 30.29
C ASN A 58 -14.05 -38.67 29.44
N THR A 59 -13.48 -38.98 28.28
CA THR A 59 -13.90 -40.14 27.47
C THR A 59 -13.50 -41.47 28.09
N VAL A 60 -12.33 -41.55 28.72
CA VAL A 60 -11.88 -42.76 29.45
C VAL A 60 -12.77 -43.06 30.67
N ASN A 61 -13.27 -42.04 31.38
CA ASN A 61 -14.23 -42.25 32.47
C ASN A 61 -15.67 -42.56 31.99
N GLY A 62 -16.05 -42.15 30.78
CA GLY A 62 -17.32 -42.56 30.15
C GLY A 62 -17.33 -44.00 29.65
N GLN A 63 -16.17 -44.53 29.24
CA GLN A 63 -15.99 -45.87 28.67
C GLN A 63 -16.07 -47.02 29.71
N ARG A 64 -16.42 -46.75 30.98
CA ARG A 64 -16.77 -47.79 31.97
C ARG A 64 -18.27 -48.07 32.06
N THR A 65 -19.12 -47.42 31.26
CA THR A 65 -20.59 -47.63 31.31
C THR A 65 -21.25 -48.00 29.98
N ALA A 66 -20.50 -48.15 28.88
CA ALA A 66 -21.04 -48.58 27.60
C ALA A 66 -20.25 -49.78 27.05
N SER A 67 -20.47 -50.94 27.66
CA SER A 67 -20.12 -52.24 27.07
C SER A 67 -21.43 -52.92 26.69
N GLN A 68 -21.80 -52.87 25.41
CA GLN A 68 -22.54 -53.90 24.66
C GLN A 68 -22.95 -53.29 23.30
N ASP A 69 -22.21 -53.64 22.24
CA ASP A 69 -22.74 -54.44 21.13
C ASP A 69 -22.06 -54.19 19.77
N ALA A 70 -21.91 -55.32 19.07
CA ALA A 70 -21.75 -55.52 17.63
C ALA A 70 -20.37 -55.25 16.97
N SER A 71 -19.61 -56.34 16.89
CA SER A 71 -18.58 -56.67 15.91
C SER A 71 -19.06 -56.53 14.45
N GLY A 72 -18.18 -56.09 13.55
CA GLY A 72 -18.41 -56.20 12.10
C GLY A 72 -17.25 -55.65 11.24
N LEU A 73 -16.64 -56.54 10.46
CA LEU A 73 -15.40 -56.41 9.69
C LEU A 73 -15.52 -55.62 8.35
N SER A 74 -14.41 -54.95 8.00
CA SER A 74 -13.74 -54.94 6.68
C SER A 74 -14.31 -54.12 5.48
N THR A 75 -13.34 -53.50 4.77
CA THR A 75 -13.27 -53.17 3.32
C THR A 75 -13.38 -51.68 2.92
N MET A 76 -12.23 -51.04 2.68
CA MET A 76 -12.02 -50.01 1.63
C MET A 76 -11.95 -50.74 0.27
N PRO A 77 -12.35 -50.18 -0.90
CA PRO A 77 -11.77 -48.93 -1.44
C PRO A 77 -12.67 -48.10 -2.40
N LEU A 78 -12.16 -46.96 -2.89
CA LEU A 78 -11.98 -46.65 -4.33
C LEU A 78 -12.18 -45.16 -4.70
N LEU A 79 -11.17 -44.64 -5.39
CA LEU A 79 -11.09 -43.36 -6.12
C LEU A 79 -12.09 -43.30 -7.29
N ARG A 80 -12.70 -42.13 -7.54
CA ARG A 80 -13.24 -41.81 -8.87
C ARG A 80 -13.08 -40.33 -9.21
N GLU A 81 -12.38 -40.11 -10.31
CA GLU A 81 -12.07 -38.85 -10.96
C GLU A 81 -13.02 -38.59 -12.13
N GLY A 82 -13.28 -37.31 -12.43
CA GLY A 82 -13.66 -36.81 -13.77
C GLY A 82 -15.13 -36.44 -14.00
N SER A 83 -15.41 -35.15 -14.24
CA SER A 83 -16.01 -34.68 -15.52
C SER A 83 -16.08 -33.14 -15.61
N PRO A 84 -15.91 -32.51 -16.80
CA PRO A 84 -15.63 -31.08 -16.98
C PRO A 84 -16.82 -30.23 -17.51
N ASP A 85 -16.54 -28.92 -17.61
CA ASP A 85 -17.16 -27.88 -18.47
C ASP A 85 -18.52 -27.24 -18.09
N SER A 86 -18.41 -25.96 -17.68
CA SER A 86 -19.29 -24.91 -18.22
C SER A 86 -18.50 -23.61 -18.45
N ILE A 87 -18.53 -23.15 -19.69
CA ILE A 87 -17.77 -22.04 -20.26
C ILE A 87 -18.30 -20.67 -19.77
N SER A 88 -17.39 -19.91 -19.15
CA SER A 88 -17.04 -18.50 -19.41
C SER A 88 -18.07 -17.54 -20.05
N THR A 89 -18.40 -16.46 -19.32
CA THR A 89 -18.34 -15.07 -19.86
C THR A 89 -18.30 -14.04 -18.73
N GLY A 90 -17.32 -13.12 -18.73
CA GLY A 90 -17.27 -11.99 -17.80
C GLY A 90 -15.87 -11.62 -17.31
N HIS A 91 -15.08 -11.01 -18.20
CA HIS A 91 -13.69 -10.60 -18.00
C HIS A 91 -13.45 -9.72 -16.77
N ARG A 92 -13.09 -10.33 -15.63
CA ARG A 92 -12.40 -9.65 -14.53
C ARG A 92 -10.99 -10.24 -14.40
N GLY A 93 -10.05 -9.59 -15.10
CA GLY A 93 -8.62 -9.57 -14.77
C GLY A 93 -7.99 -10.93 -14.45
N ARG A 94 -7.50 -11.58 -15.51
CA ARG A 94 -6.63 -12.78 -15.55
C ARG A 94 -5.30 -12.65 -14.80
N ALA A 95 -5.11 -11.65 -13.94
CA ALA A 95 -3.88 -11.35 -13.19
C ALA A 95 -3.84 -11.96 -11.77
N ILE A 96 -4.93 -12.60 -11.31
CA ILE A 96 -5.00 -13.21 -9.96
C ILE A 96 -4.67 -14.72 -10.00
N GLN A 97 -4.54 -15.33 -11.17
CA GLN A 97 -4.35 -16.78 -11.31
C GLN A 97 -2.90 -17.27 -11.12
N HIS A 98 -1.95 -16.38 -10.81
CA HIS A 98 -0.53 -16.70 -10.66
C HIS A 98 0.12 -16.08 -9.42
N MET A 99 -0.68 -15.71 -8.41
CA MET A 99 -0.15 -15.77 -7.05
C MET A 99 0.04 -17.26 -6.76
N LYS A 100 1.24 -17.78 -7.10
CA LYS A 100 1.72 -19.07 -6.63
C LYS A 100 1.41 -19.08 -5.14
N ARG A 101 0.40 -19.86 -4.76
CA ARG A 101 0.03 -20.11 -3.38
C ARG A 101 1.34 -20.54 -2.73
N GLY A 102 1.93 -19.66 -1.91
CA GLY A 102 3.11 -20.01 -1.14
C GLY A 102 2.83 -21.30 -0.36
N PRO A 103 3.86 -22.00 0.14
CA PRO A 103 3.66 -23.20 0.94
C PRO A 103 2.50 -22.95 1.91
N GLN A 104 1.43 -23.75 1.83
CA GLN A 104 0.26 -23.54 2.70
C GLN A 104 0.77 -23.55 4.13
N LEU A 105 0.81 -22.37 4.75
CA LEU A 105 1.23 -22.23 6.13
C LEU A 105 0.22 -23.04 6.94
N SER A 106 0.71 -23.84 7.90
CA SER A 106 -0.20 -24.47 8.85
C SER A 106 -1.04 -23.38 9.52
N MET A 107 -2.26 -23.69 9.95
CA MET A 107 -3.14 -22.70 10.59
C MET A 107 -2.44 -21.91 11.71
N GLY A 108 -1.57 -22.56 12.49
CA GLY A 108 -0.75 -21.89 13.51
C GLY A 108 0.33 -20.94 12.95
N LYS A 109 0.94 -21.27 11.81
CA LYS A 109 1.90 -20.38 11.12
C LYS A 109 1.20 -19.18 10.47
N GLN A 110 -0.01 -19.39 9.92
CA GLN A 110 -0.84 -18.31 9.39
C GLN A 110 -1.31 -17.36 10.50
N GLU A 111 -1.81 -17.90 11.62
CA GLU A 111 -2.20 -17.09 12.79
C GLU A 111 -1.01 -16.30 13.36
N ALA A 112 0.17 -16.92 13.45
CA ALA A 112 1.38 -16.24 13.95
C ALA A 112 1.82 -15.10 13.02
N PHE A 113 1.71 -15.30 11.70
CA PHE A 113 2.00 -14.26 10.72
C PHE A 113 1.02 -13.09 10.79
N GLU A 114 -0.28 -13.35 10.93
CA GLU A 114 -1.29 -12.30 11.09
C GLU A 114 -1.10 -11.49 12.38
N ILE A 115 -0.73 -12.15 13.49
CA ILE A 115 -0.38 -11.47 14.74
C ILE A 115 0.88 -10.64 14.56
N PHE A 116 1.90 -11.16 13.88
CA PHE A 116 3.15 -10.45 13.61
C PHE A 116 2.91 -9.18 12.77
N VAL A 117 2.13 -9.28 11.69
CA VAL A 117 1.82 -8.13 10.83
C VAL A 117 1.04 -7.07 11.61
N ARG A 118 0.03 -7.48 12.39
CA ARG A 118 -0.81 -6.57 13.15
C ARG A 118 -0.07 -5.89 14.32
N ASP A 119 0.76 -6.65 15.03
CA ASP A 119 1.47 -6.18 16.22
C ASP A 119 2.82 -5.52 15.85
N HIS A 120 3.16 -5.41 14.55
CA HIS A 120 4.32 -4.67 14.09
C HIS A 120 4.16 -3.17 14.39
N GLU A 121 5.21 -2.55 14.95
CA GLU A 121 5.17 -1.19 15.51
C GLU A 121 4.73 -0.14 14.48
N ASP A 122 5.11 -0.33 13.21
CA ASP A 122 4.78 0.58 12.11
C ASP A 122 3.52 0.20 11.32
N HIS A 123 2.81 -0.89 11.67
CA HIS A 123 1.65 -1.36 10.90
C HIS A 123 0.54 -0.29 10.77
N LEU A 124 0.20 0.38 11.88
CA LEU A 124 -0.79 1.46 11.88
C LEU A 124 -0.35 2.63 10.99
N THR A 125 0.93 3.01 11.06
CA THR A 125 1.53 4.07 10.23
C THR A 125 1.49 3.71 8.74
N ILE A 126 1.85 2.48 8.38
CA ILE A 126 1.80 1.96 7.00
C ILE A 126 0.37 1.98 6.46
N GLU A 127 -0.60 1.52 7.27
CA GLU A 127 -2.00 1.48 6.85
C GLU A 127 -2.59 2.88 6.68
N ASP A 128 -2.24 3.82 7.54
CA ASP A 128 -2.65 5.22 7.41
C ASP A 128 -1.96 5.91 6.22
N ASN A 129 -0.69 5.63 5.95
CA ASN A 129 0.01 6.10 4.75
C ASN A 129 -0.65 5.56 3.47
N LYS A 130 -1.10 4.31 3.45
CA LYS A 130 -1.86 3.72 2.33
C LYS A 130 -3.19 4.43 2.12
N LYS A 131 -3.94 4.74 3.19
CA LYS A 131 -5.19 5.51 3.09
C LYS A 131 -4.92 6.92 2.57
N LEU A 132 -3.90 7.59 3.11
CA LEU A 132 -3.53 8.94 2.71
C LEU A 132 -3.10 9.00 1.24
N LEU A 133 -2.31 8.03 0.77
CA LEU A 133 -1.90 7.94 -0.64
C LEU A 133 -3.12 7.81 -1.57
N LYS A 134 -4.11 6.98 -1.21
CA LYS A 134 -5.36 6.87 -1.97
C LYS A 134 -6.13 8.18 -1.98
N GLN A 135 -6.24 8.86 -0.84
CA GLN A 135 -6.91 10.14 -0.71
C GLN A 135 -6.24 11.22 -1.57
N ARG A 136 -4.92 11.41 -1.46
CA ARG A 136 -4.18 12.41 -2.24
C ARG A 136 -4.23 12.13 -3.74
N SER A 137 -4.19 10.86 -4.13
CA SER A 137 -4.35 10.45 -5.54
C SER A 137 -5.76 10.72 -6.07
N ALA A 138 -6.80 10.54 -5.25
CA ALA A 138 -8.17 10.91 -5.61
C ALA A 138 -8.33 12.42 -5.74
N GLU A 139 -7.74 13.19 -4.83
CA GLU A 139 -7.74 14.65 -4.90
C GLU A 139 -7.00 15.17 -6.15
N ALA A 140 -5.85 14.58 -6.49
CA ALA A 140 -5.11 14.94 -7.69
C ALA A 140 -5.93 14.71 -8.97
N ARG A 141 -6.71 13.62 -9.04
CA ARG A 141 -7.66 13.36 -10.14
C ARG A 141 -8.73 14.45 -10.23
N ARG A 142 -9.36 14.79 -9.11
CA ARG A 142 -10.37 15.87 -9.05
C ARG A 142 -9.80 17.22 -9.51
N ILE A 143 -8.59 17.57 -9.08
CA ILE A 143 -7.92 18.81 -9.54
C ILE A 143 -7.58 18.74 -11.03
N GLY A 144 -7.23 17.55 -11.54
CA GLY A 144 -7.05 17.33 -12.97
C GLY A 144 -8.34 17.58 -13.78
N GLU A 145 -9.49 17.15 -13.26
CA GLU A 145 -10.81 17.43 -13.84
C GLU A 145 -11.11 18.94 -13.80
N GLU A 146 -10.92 19.60 -12.65
CA GLU A 146 -11.09 21.06 -12.50
C GLU A 146 -10.23 21.87 -13.49
N LEU A 147 -9.00 21.40 -13.74
CA LEU A 147 -8.07 22.02 -14.70
C LEU A 147 -8.58 21.89 -16.14
N ASN A 148 -9.11 20.72 -16.50
CA ASN A 148 -9.71 20.49 -17.81
C ASN A 148 -10.97 21.34 -18.00
N GLU A 149 -11.80 21.43 -16.96
CA GLU A 149 -12.98 22.29 -16.99
C GLU A 149 -12.62 23.77 -17.12
N ALA A 150 -11.67 24.29 -16.35
CA ALA A 150 -11.22 25.68 -16.47
C ALA A 150 -10.68 25.98 -17.86
N ARG A 151 -9.92 25.03 -18.45
CA ARG A 151 -9.45 25.14 -19.84
C ARG A 151 -10.61 25.21 -20.83
N ASN A 152 -11.62 24.36 -20.66
CA ASN A 152 -12.81 24.36 -21.51
C ASN A 152 -13.60 25.67 -21.36
N ARG A 153 -13.82 26.16 -20.14
CA ARG A 153 -14.48 27.44 -19.88
C ARG A 153 -13.76 28.61 -20.53
N ILE A 154 -12.42 28.66 -20.46
CA ILE A 154 -11.61 29.67 -21.18
C ILE A 154 -11.85 29.59 -22.69
N ASN A 155 -11.86 28.39 -23.27
CA ASN A 155 -12.09 28.21 -24.69
C ASN A 155 -13.51 28.63 -25.10
N GLU A 156 -14.52 28.27 -24.31
CA GLU A 156 -15.91 28.67 -24.56
C GLU A 156 -16.11 30.18 -24.45
N LEU A 157 -15.47 30.86 -23.48
CA LEU A 157 -15.53 32.32 -23.33
C LEU A 157 -14.77 33.07 -24.44
N LYS A 158 -13.73 32.46 -25.01
CA LYS A 158 -12.99 33.05 -26.14
C LYS A 158 -13.82 33.11 -27.42
N LYS A 159 -14.73 32.15 -27.65
CA LYS A 159 -15.59 32.13 -28.85
C LYS A 159 -16.46 33.40 -28.98
N PRO A 160 -17.30 33.78 -28.01
CA PRO A 160 -18.09 35.00 -28.09
C PRO A 160 -17.22 36.26 -28.06
N LEU A 161 -16.06 36.23 -27.39
CA LEU A 161 -15.12 37.36 -27.40
C LEU A 161 -14.60 37.66 -28.81
N GLU A 162 -14.23 36.63 -29.56
CA GLU A 162 -13.78 36.77 -30.94
C GLU A 162 -14.91 37.28 -31.85
N VAL A 163 -16.14 36.77 -31.65
CA VAL A 163 -17.32 37.24 -32.37
C VAL A 163 -17.61 38.72 -32.08
N GLN A 164 -17.58 39.14 -30.81
CA GLN A 164 -17.81 40.51 -30.38
C GLN A 164 -16.80 41.47 -31.04
N ARG A 165 -15.51 41.13 -30.99
CA ARG A 165 -14.43 41.91 -31.62
C ARG A 165 -14.61 42.02 -33.13
N ARG A 166 -15.04 40.93 -33.79
CA ARG A 166 -15.31 40.93 -35.23
C ARG A 166 -16.50 41.82 -35.58
N GLN A 167 -17.59 41.73 -34.83
CA GLN A 167 -18.78 42.56 -35.04
C GLN A 167 -18.45 44.05 -34.88
N ARG A 168 -17.68 44.39 -33.85
CA ARG A 168 -17.19 45.76 -33.60
C ARG A 168 -16.32 46.27 -34.76
N ALA A 169 -15.34 45.48 -35.19
CA ALA A 169 -14.48 45.85 -36.31
C ALA A 169 -15.29 46.06 -37.61
N ALA A 170 -16.27 45.18 -37.89
CA ALA A 170 -17.15 45.32 -39.04
C ALA A 170 -18.00 46.60 -38.97
N HIS A 171 -18.55 46.92 -37.80
CA HIS A 171 -19.35 48.11 -37.58
C HIS A 171 -18.54 49.40 -37.74
N ALA A 172 -17.32 49.45 -37.20
CA ALA A 172 -16.41 50.59 -37.35
C ALA A 172 -16.09 50.88 -38.83
N VAL A 173 -15.83 49.83 -39.63
CA VAL A 173 -15.60 49.95 -41.08
C VAL A 173 -16.85 50.47 -41.80
N MET A 174 -18.04 49.99 -41.44
CA MET A 174 -19.30 50.42 -42.07
C MET A 174 -19.68 51.87 -41.76
N GLN A 175 -19.34 52.38 -40.57
CA GLN A 175 -19.75 53.72 -40.13
C GLN A 175 -18.83 54.85 -40.60
N ASN A 176 -17.76 54.57 -41.36
CA ASN A 176 -16.72 55.56 -41.73
C ASN A 176 -16.22 56.39 -40.52
N HIS A 177 -16.31 55.83 -39.31
CA HIS A 177 -15.93 56.51 -38.08
C HIS A 177 -14.42 56.37 -37.94
N GLN A 178 -13.71 57.29 -38.59
CA GLN A 178 -12.26 57.42 -38.51
C GLN A 178 -11.91 58.27 -37.29
N GLU A 179 -12.31 57.88 -36.08
CA GLU A 179 -11.81 58.56 -34.89
C GLU A 179 -11.73 57.63 -33.68
N VAL A 180 -10.59 57.76 -33.03
CA VAL A 180 -10.03 56.91 -32.00
C VAL A 180 -10.66 57.30 -30.67
N GLU A 181 -11.82 56.73 -30.38
CA GLU A 181 -12.24 56.52 -29.01
C GLU A 181 -12.33 55.01 -28.84
N GLU A 182 -11.54 54.44 -27.93
CA GLU A 182 -11.73 53.05 -27.49
C GLU A 182 -13.13 52.96 -26.88
N GLU A 183 -14.14 52.75 -27.73
CA GLU A 183 -15.52 52.70 -27.29
C GLU A 183 -15.65 51.56 -26.28
N TYR A 184 -15.91 51.94 -25.03
CA TYR A 184 -15.95 51.03 -23.89
C TYR A 184 -17.00 49.95 -24.15
N ASP A 185 -16.56 48.69 -24.32
CA ASP A 185 -17.47 47.54 -24.45
C ASP A 185 -17.72 46.90 -23.09
N PRO A 186 -18.89 47.09 -22.48
CA PRO A 186 -19.20 46.39 -21.25
C PRO A 186 -19.27 44.86 -21.46
N VAL A 187 -19.59 44.37 -22.67
CA VAL A 187 -19.66 42.93 -22.96
C VAL A 187 -18.26 42.35 -23.12
N GLU A 188 -17.39 43.01 -23.89
CA GLU A 188 -15.99 42.57 -24.06
C GLU A 188 -15.24 42.58 -22.72
N GLU A 189 -15.40 43.63 -21.91
CA GLU A 189 -14.74 43.74 -20.62
C GLU A 189 -15.19 42.62 -19.66
N ASN A 190 -16.49 42.32 -19.62
CA ASN A 190 -17.02 41.22 -18.80
C ASN A 190 -16.47 39.85 -19.24
N LEU A 191 -16.41 39.59 -20.55
CA LEU A 191 -15.82 38.36 -21.08
C LEU A 191 -14.33 38.25 -20.73
N CYS A 192 -13.57 39.35 -20.85
CA CYS A 192 -12.17 39.39 -20.46
C CYS A 192 -11.99 39.13 -18.97
N LYS A 193 -12.79 39.78 -18.10
CA LYS A 193 -12.80 39.55 -16.65
C LYS A 193 -13.04 38.08 -16.30
N HIS A 194 -14.00 37.42 -16.95
CA HIS A 194 -14.29 36.01 -16.71
C HIS A 194 -13.15 35.10 -17.20
N ILE A 195 -12.57 35.38 -18.36
CA ILE A 195 -11.39 34.65 -18.87
C ILE A 195 -10.21 34.79 -17.89
N GLU A 196 -9.98 35.97 -17.33
CA GLU A 196 -8.92 36.19 -16.34
C GLU A 196 -9.16 35.44 -15.03
N GLN A 197 -10.41 35.40 -14.55
CA GLN A 197 -10.79 34.61 -13.38
C GLN A 197 -10.54 33.12 -13.62
N GLU A 198 -10.94 32.58 -14.76
CA GLU A 198 -10.68 31.17 -15.10
C GLU A 198 -9.18 30.89 -15.28
N LYS A 199 -8.40 31.81 -15.85
CA LYS A 199 -6.93 31.70 -15.91
C LYS A 199 -6.31 31.65 -14.51
N LYS A 200 -6.83 32.45 -13.57
CA LYS A 200 -6.39 32.44 -12.17
C LYS A 200 -6.72 31.11 -11.50
N ALA A 201 -7.93 30.59 -11.70
CA ALA A 201 -8.35 29.27 -11.21
C ALA A 201 -7.45 28.16 -11.78
N TYR A 202 -7.23 28.14 -13.10
CA TYR A 202 -6.34 27.20 -13.78
C TYR A 202 -4.91 27.24 -13.22
N LYS A 203 -4.35 28.44 -13.03
CA LYS A 203 -3.00 28.61 -12.46
C LYS A 203 -2.93 28.11 -11.01
N SER A 204 -3.97 28.38 -10.21
CA SER A 204 -4.07 27.88 -8.83
C SER A 204 -4.15 26.34 -8.80
N ALA A 205 -4.99 25.73 -9.65
CA ALA A 205 -5.12 24.29 -9.77
C ALA A 205 -3.79 23.61 -10.16
N ILE A 206 -3.04 24.19 -11.10
CA ILE A 206 -1.68 23.71 -11.43
C ILE A 206 -0.77 23.74 -10.20
N GLY A 207 -0.79 24.81 -9.43
CA GLY A 207 0.02 24.93 -8.22
C GLY A 207 -0.31 23.83 -7.21
N ARG A 208 -1.60 23.62 -6.95
CA ARG A 208 -2.06 22.54 -6.06
C ARG A 208 -1.67 21.15 -6.57
N LEU A 209 -1.80 20.91 -7.88
CA LEU A 209 -1.45 19.61 -8.49
C LEU A 209 0.04 19.30 -8.34
N LYS A 210 0.92 20.30 -8.46
CA LYS A 210 2.36 20.13 -8.23
C LYS A 210 2.66 19.75 -6.79
N ALA A 211 2.00 20.39 -5.81
CA ALA A 211 2.16 20.06 -4.40
C ALA A 211 1.68 18.63 -4.09
N LEU A 212 0.50 18.24 -4.61
CA LEU A 212 -0.01 16.88 -4.46
C LEU A 212 0.91 15.84 -5.10
N ARG A 213 1.52 16.15 -6.24
CA ARG A 213 2.50 15.25 -6.87
C ARG A 213 3.65 14.95 -5.93
N THR A 214 4.26 15.98 -5.33
CA THR A 214 5.38 15.78 -4.39
C THR A 214 4.97 15.00 -3.14
N GLU A 215 3.74 15.21 -2.65
CA GLU A 215 3.22 14.48 -1.49
C GLU A 215 2.94 13.00 -1.81
N ILE A 216 2.38 12.73 -2.99
CA ILE A 216 2.16 11.37 -3.50
C ILE A 216 3.49 10.64 -3.66
N GLU A 217 4.50 11.27 -4.26
CA GLU A 217 5.86 10.71 -4.41
C GLU A 217 6.46 10.40 -3.02
N HIS A 218 6.33 11.30 -2.05
CA HIS A 218 6.78 11.07 -0.69
C HIS A 218 6.09 9.87 -0.02
N LEU A 219 4.76 9.75 -0.15
CA LEU A 219 3.99 8.64 0.42
C LEU A 219 4.33 7.30 -0.26
N GLN A 220 4.57 7.31 -1.57
CA GLN A 220 5.03 6.12 -2.30
C GLN A 220 6.38 5.63 -1.79
N LEU A 221 7.34 6.54 -1.58
CA LEU A 221 8.67 6.20 -1.05
C LEU A 221 8.62 5.65 0.38
N LEU A 222 7.73 6.18 1.23
CA LEU A 222 7.53 5.62 2.59
C LEU A 222 7.05 4.16 2.49
N LEU A 223 6.03 3.91 1.67
CA LEU A 223 5.49 2.57 1.51
C LEU A 223 6.48 1.58 0.88
N GLU A 224 7.34 2.04 -0.04
CA GLU A 224 8.37 1.19 -0.64
C GLU A 224 9.45 0.77 0.39
N ARG A 225 9.80 1.67 1.32
CA ARG A 225 10.72 1.34 2.44
C ARG A 225 10.09 0.34 3.39
N ASP A 226 8.82 0.52 3.70
CA ASP A 226 8.08 -0.34 4.63
C ASP A 226 7.80 -1.72 4.01
N GLU A 227 7.55 -1.79 2.70
CA GLU A 227 7.42 -3.06 1.96
C GLU A 227 8.76 -3.80 1.82
N GLY A 228 9.87 -3.07 1.72
CA GLY A 228 11.23 -3.64 1.70
C GLY A 228 11.73 -4.17 3.05
N GLN A 229 11.06 -3.84 4.17
CA GLN A 229 11.35 -4.37 5.51
C GLN A 229 10.50 -5.60 5.89
N ALA A 230 9.53 -5.99 5.06
CA ALA A 230 8.93 -7.32 5.18
C ALA A 230 10.03 -8.38 4.95
N PRO A 231 10.12 -9.45 5.76
CA PRO A 231 11.23 -10.40 5.71
C PRO A 231 11.16 -11.24 4.43
N GLU A 232 11.64 -10.68 3.32
CA GLU A 232 11.97 -11.44 2.14
C GLU A 232 13.38 -12.02 2.33
N ARG A 233 13.45 -13.34 2.15
CA ARG A 233 14.65 -14.20 2.05
C ARG A 233 15.22 -14.75 3.36
N LEU A 234 14.60 -15.85 3.79
CA LEU A 234 15.34 -16.90 4.46
C LEU A 234 16.46 -17.41 3.53
N PRO A 235 17.73 -17.47 3.97
CA PRO A 235 18.79 -18.09 3.19
C PRO A 235 18.53 -19.61 3.09
N SER A 236 18.58 -20.15 1.87
CA SER A 236 18.54 -21.59 1.64
C SER A 236 19.77 -22.25 2.25
N VAL A 237 19.59 -22.93 3.37
CA VAL A 237 20.58 -23.87 3.92
C VAL A 237 20.48 -25.17 3.13
N VAL A 238 21.25 -25.28 2.06
CA VAL A 238 21.73 -26.51 1.42
C VAL A 238 23.07 -26.07 0.81
N GLU A 239 24.25 -26.39 1.31
CA GLU A 239 24.81 -27.72 1.59
C GLU A 239 25.83 -27.61 2.73
N GLN A 240 25.64 -28.35 3.82
CA GLN A 240 26.73 -29.06 4.48
C GLN A 240 26.13 -30.30 5.15
N GLY A 241 26.59 -31.46 4.71
CA GLY A 241 26.14 -32.75 5.20
C GLY A 241 26.59 -33.87 4.28
N GLY A 242 27.91 -34.04 4.14
CA GLY A 242 28.46 -35.28 3.61
C GLY A 242 28.15 -36.45 4.54
N PHE A 243 28.15 -37.67 3.98
CA PHE A 243 28.69 -38.92 4.54
C PHE A 243 28.11 -40.13 3.77
N GLN A 244 28.89 -40.77 2.89
CA GLN A 244 29.50 -42.09 3.14
C GLN A 244 30.00 -42.83 1.88
N ARG A 245 31.16 -43.49 2.09
CA ARG A 245 31.86 -44.52 1.31
C ARG A 245 30.96 -45.64 0.77
N ALA A 246 31.36 -46.27 -0.34
CA ALA A 246 31.93 -47.64 -0.37
C ALA A 246 32.01 -48.21 -1.80
N GLY A 247 33.16 -48.85 -2.15
CA GLY A 247 33.42 -49.94 -3.13
C GLY A 247 32.83 -49.84 -4.55
N VAL A 248 33.53 -50.17 -5.63
CA VAL A 248 34.63 -51.11 -5.88
C VAL A 248 35.46 -50.55 -7.03
#